data_AF-A0A804HLD7-F1
#
_entry.id   AF-A0A804HLD7-F1
#
_cell.length_a   1.000
_cell.length_b   1.000
_cell.length_c   1.000
_cell.angle_alpha   90.00
_cell.angle_beta   90.00
_cell.angle_gamma   90.00
#
_symmetry.space_group_name_H-M   'P 1'
#
loop_
_entity.id
_entity.type
_entity.pdbx_description
1 polymer ?
#
loop_
_entity_poly.entity_id
_entity_poly.type
_entity_poly.pdbx_seq_one_letter_code
_entity_poly.pdbx_strand_id
1 'polypeptide(L)'
;MTETEIVTSLCPMYGSRFGYALSNGTVGVYDKTSRYWRIKSKNHAMSIHAFDLNSDGVNELITGWSNGKVDARSDRTGEVIFKDNFSSAIAGVVEGDYRMDGHIQLICCSVDGEIRGYLPGTAEMRGNLMDTSAEQDLIRELSQKKQNLLLELRNYEENAKQ
;
A
#
# COMPACT_ATOMS: atom_id res chain seq x y z
N MET A 1 14.65 -19.88 -0.37
CA MET A 1 13.25 -19.56 0.00
C MET A 1 12.46 -19.51 -1.29
N THR A 2 11.36 -20.25 -1.41
CA THR A 2 10.49 -20.24 -2.60
C THR A 2 9.16 -19.63 -2.22
N GLU A 3 8.62 -18.76 -3.08
CA GLU A 3 7.27 -18.25 -2.89
C GLU A 3 6.25 -19.38 -3.09
N THR A 4 5.06 -19.18 -2.51
CA THR A 4 4.06 -20.25 -2.38
C THR A 4 3.19 -20.43 -3.62
N GLU A 5 3.31 -19.54 -4.60
CA GLU A 5 2.44 -19.45 -5.78
C GLU A 5 3.17 -18.84 -6.97
N ILE A 6 2.50 -18.89 -8.14
CA ILE A 6 3.01 -18.32 -9.38
C ILE A 6 3.22 -16.82 -9.22
N VAL A 7 4.44 -16.36 -9.56
CA VAL A 7 4.76 -14.93 -9.61
C VAL A 7 4.09 -14.32 -10.85
N THR A 8 3.23 -13.32 -10.63
CA THR A 8 2.50 -12.64 -11.71
C THR A 8 3.12 -11.30 -12.07
N SER A 9 3.84 -10.67 -11.15
CA SER A 9 4.49 -9.38 -11.40
C SER A 9 5.70 -9.18 -10.48
N LEU A 10 6.69 -8.47 -11.02
CA LEU A 10 7.88 -8.00 -10.30
C LEU A 10 8.11 -6.54 -10.67
N CYS A 11 8.51 -5.73 -9.70
CA CYS A 11 8.85 -4.32 -9.93
C CYS A 11 10.09 -3.94 -9.13
N PRO A 12 11.16 -3.43 -9.77
CA PRO A 12 12.30 -2.89 -9.05
C PRO A 12 11.91 -1.60 -8.31
N MET A 13 12.36 -1.43 -7.07
CA MET A 13 12.07 -0.23 -6.27
C MET A 13 13.30 0.65 -6.13
N TYR A 14 14.34 0.18 -5.43
CA TYR A 14 15.64 0.84 -5.32
C TYR A 14 16.70 -0.16 -4.87
N GLY A 15 17.94 0.01 -5.35
CA GLY A 15 19.06 -0.87 -4.98
C GLY A 15 18.72 -2.35 -5.23
N SER A 16 18.76 -3.17 -4.18
CA SER A 16 18.38 -4.59 -4.22
C SER A 16 16.94 -4.87 -3.78
N ARG A 17 16.11 -3.83 -3.60
CA ARG A 17 14.71 -3.98 -3.24
C ARG A 17 13.80 -4.07 -4.44
N PHE A 18 12.85 -4.99 -4.37
CA PHE A 18 11.84 -5.19 -5.40
C PHE A 18 10.51 -5.62 -4.79
N GLY A 19 9.43 -5.10 -5.37
CA GLY A 19 8.08 -5.55 -5.12
C GLY A 19 7.78 -6.82 -5.92
N TYR A 20 6.93 -7.68 -5.36
CA TYR A 20 6.45 -8.88 -6.03
C TYR A 20 4.97 -9.08 -5.79
N ALA A 21 4.30 -9.69 -6.76
CA ALA A 21 2.91 -10.11 -6.68
C ALA A 21 2.76 -11.58 -7.10
N LEU A 22 1.86 -12.29 -6.43
CA LEU A 22 1.53 -13.69 -6.70
C LEU A 22 0.08 -13.84 -7.15
N SER A 23 -0.19 -14.93 -7.87
CA SER A 23 -1.51 -15.31 -8.36
C SER A 23 -2.57 -15.46 -7.27
N ASN A 24 -2.20 -15.69 -6.00
CA ASN A 24 -3.15 -15.82 -4.88
C ASN A 24 -3.48 -14.50 -4.15
N GLY A 25 -3.14 -13.35 -4.73
CA GLY A 25 -3.38 -12.04 -4.11
C GLY A 25 -2.36 -11.65 -3.04
N THR A 26 -1.22 -12.34 -2.98
CA THR A 26 -0.09 -11.93 -2.14
C THR A 26 0.71 -10.86 -2.84
N VAL A 27 1.03 -9.78 -2.11
CA VAL A 27 1.95 -8.73 -2.53
C VAL A 27 2.93 -8.45 -1.41
N GLY A 28 4.18 -8.18 -1.74
CA GLY A 28 5.19 -7.83 -0.74
C GLY A 28 6.45 -7.24 -1.34
N VAL A 29 7.43 -7.02 -0.47
CA VAL A 29 8.74 -6.46 -0.83
C VAL A 29 9.84 -7.38 -0.31
N TYR A 30 10.81 -7.63 -1.18
CA TYR A 30 12.07 -8.26 -0.85
C TYR A 30 13.20 -7.24 -0.88
N ASP A 31 14.23 -7.49 -0.06
CA ASP A 31 15.57 -6.94 -0.25
C ASP A 31 16.55 -8.12 -0.35
N LYS A 32 17.18 -8.27 -1.52
CA LYS A 32 17.99 -9.46 -1.85
C LYS A 32 17.16 -10.75 -1.66
N THR A 33 17.46 -11.51 -0.61
CA THR A 33 16.79 -12.79 -0.28
C THR A 33 15.89 -12.68 0.95
N SER A 34 15.81 -11.50 1.58
CA SER A 34 15.07 -11.26 2.82
C SER A 34 13.75 -10.58 2.51
N ARG A 35 12.63 -11.21 2.91
CA ARG A 35 11.30 -10.61 2.78
C ARG A 35 11.09 -9.59 3.90
N TYR A 36 10.84 -8.34 3.55
CA TYR A 36 10.57 -7.27 4.52
C TYR A 36 9.15 -7.37 5.06
N TRP A 37 8.18 -7.41 4.15
CA TRP A 37 6.77 -7.58 4.50
C TRP A 37 6.03 -8.25 3.35
N ARG A 38 4.85 -8.78 3.68
CA ARG A 38 3.85 -9.19 2.70
C ARG A 38 2.45 -9.04 3.27
N ILE A 39 1.50 -8.86 2.38
CA ILE A 39 0.08 -8.97 2.68
C ILE A 39 -0.54 -10.02 1.76
N LYS A 40 -1.70 -10.55 2.16
CA LYS A 40 -2.52 -11.40 1.31
C LYS A 40 -3.93 -10.84 1.27
N SER A 41 -4.41 -10.52 0.07
CA SER A 41 -5.76 -10.05 -0.19
C SER A 41 -6.61 -11.18 -0.77
N LYS A 42 -7.94 -11.00 -0.72
CA LYS A 42 -8.87 -11.84 -1.49
C LYS A 42 -8.87 -11.47 -2.97
N ASN A 43 -8.48 -10.24 -3.30
CA ASN A 43 -8.40 -9.73 -4.66
C ASN A 43 -7.00 -9.96 -5.21
N HIS A 44 -6.90 -10.14 -6.52
CA HIS A 44 -5.63 -10.33 -7.20
C HIS A 44 -4.97 -8.98 -7.48
N ALA A 45 -3.66 -8.90 -7.30
CA ALA A 45 -2.88 -7.77 -7.76
C ALA A 45 -2.66 -7.91 -9.27
N MET A 46 -3.22 -6.98 -10.04
CA MET A 46 -3.18 -6.99 -11.51
C MET A 46 -1.94 -6.29 -12.05
N SER A 47 -1.51 -5.23 -11.35
CA SER A 47 -0.31 -4.46 -11.69
C SER A 47 0.34 -3.98 -10.41
N ILE A 48 1.68 -3.99 -10.38
CA ILE A 48 2.47 -3.33 -9.34
C ILE A 48 3.50 -2.41 -9.99
N HIS A 49 3.73 -1.25 -9.38
CA HIS A 49 4.72 -0.28 -9.84
C HIS A 49 5.36 0.43 -8.64
N ALA A 50 6.60 0.89 -8.78
CA ALA A 50 7.32 1.60 -7.73
C ALA A 50 7.29 3.09 -8.05
N PHE A 51 6.80 3.92 -7.14
CA PHE A 51 6.67 5.36 -7.35
C PHE A 51 6.72 6.11 -6.02
N ASP A 52 7.49 7.19 -5.95
CA ASP A 52 7.51 8.12 -4.81
C ASP A 52 6.29 9.04 -4.88
N LEU A 53 5.22 8.63 -4.22
CA LEU A 53 3.95 9.34 -4.20
C LEU A 53 3.92 10.44 -3.14
N ASN A 54 4.74 10.35 -2.10
CA ASN A 54 4.71 11.27 -0.96
C ASN A 54 5.85 12.33 -0.98
N SER A 55 6.69 12.27 -2.02
CA SER A 55 7.87 13.10 -2.25
C SER A 55 8.90 13.05 -1.12
N ASP A 56 9.11 11.89 -0.49
CA ASP A 56 10.12 11.70 0.56
C ASP A 56 11.47 11.15 0.05
N GLY A 57 11.56 10.86 -1.26
CA GLY A 57 12.73 10.29 -1.91
C GLY A 57 12.80 8.77 -1.84
N VAL A 58 11.78 8.09 -1.31
CA VAL A 58 11.68 6.63 -1.25
C VAL A 58 10.44 6.19 -2.01
N ASN A 59 10.64 5.31 -3.00
CA ASN A 59 9.52 4.78 -3.77
C ASN A 59 8.59 3.91 -2.89
N GLU A 60 7.29 4.15 -2.95
CA GLU A 60 6.26 3.23 -2.47
C GLU A 60 5.97 2.12 -3.47
N LEU A 61 5.44 1.00 -2.98
CA LEU A 61 4.87 -0.03 -3.83
C LEU A 61 3.41 0.29 -4.12
N ILE A 62 3.13 0.73 -5.35
CA ILE A 62 1.79 0.96 -5.86
C ILE A 62 1.22 -0.37 -6.35
N THR A 63 0.00 -0.70 -5.93
CA THR A 63 -0.70 -1.91 -6.34
C THR A 63 -2.08 -1.59 -6.89
N GLY A 64 -2.32 -2.01 -8.13
CA GLY A 64 -3.63 -2.04 -8.76
C GLY A 64 -4.30 -3.39 -8.58
N TRP A 65 -5.49 -3.40 -8.00
CA TRP A 65 -6.21 -4.61 -7.62
C TRP A 65 -7.34 -4.96 -8.60
N SER A 66 -7.71 -6.24 -8.65
CA SER A 66 -8.77 -6.77 -9.52
C SER A 66 -10.17 -6.25 -9.20
N ASN A 67 -10.37 -5.58 -8.06
CA ASN A 67 -11.63 -4.96 -7.67
C ASN A 67 -11.63 -3.43 -7.87
N GLY A 68 -10.64 -2.89 -8.58
CA GLY A 68 -10.51 -1.45 -8.85
C GLY A 68 -9.87 -0.65 -7.72
N LYS A 69 -9.49 -1.28 -6.61
CA LYS A 69 -8.70 -0.59 -5.59
C LYS A 69 -7.31 -0.28 -6.15
N VAL A 70 -6.79 0.89 -5.82
CA VAL A 70 -5.37 1.24 -5.93
C VAL A 70 -4.88 1.57 -4.52
N ASP A 71 -3.78 0.96 -4.07
CA ASP A 71 -3.11 1.40 -2.85
C ASP A 71 -1.60 1.59 -3.03
N ALA A 72 -1.04 2.60 -2.36
CA ALA A 72 0.39 2.83 -2.25
C ALA A 72 0.84 2.41 -0.85
N ARG A 73 1.89 1.57 -0.78
CA ARG A 73 2.39 1.04 0.49
C ARG A 73 3.87 1.34 0.69
N SER A 74 4.25 1.62 1.93
CA SER A 74 5.66 1.81 2.31
C SER A 74 6.49 0.56 1.98
N ASP A 75 7.66 0.77 1.38
CA ASP A 75 8.65 -0.29 1.13
C ASP A 75 9.15 -0.95 2.43
N ARG A 76 9.12 -0.24 3.56
CA ARG A 76 9.65 -0.69 4.86
C ARG A 76 8.62 -1.47 5.66
N THR A 77 7.42 -0.90 5.84
CA THR A 77 6.42 -1.44 6.77
C THR A 77 5.26 -2.15 6.07
N GLY A 78 4.99 -1.82 4.81
CA GLY A 78 3.79 -2.27 4.09
C GLY A 78 2.50 -1.56 4.51
N GLU A 79 2.60 -0.52 5.34
CA GLU A 79 1.49 0.35 5.71
C GLU A 79 0.99 1.13 4.50
N VAL A 80 -0.32 1.37 4.46
CA VAL A 80 -0.99 2.06 3.35
C VAL A 80 -0.82 3.58 3.53
N ILE A 81 -0.18 4.23 2.57
CA ILE A 81 0.03 5.68 2.54
C ILE A 81 -1.06 6.36 1.71
N PHE A 82 -1.50 5.72 0.65
CA PHE A 82 -2.56 6.23 -0.23
C PHE A 82 -3.51 5.10 -0.63
N LYS A 83 -4.78 5.46 -0.81
CA LYS A 83 -5.82 4.57 -1.33
C LYS A 83 -6.74 5.35 -2.27
N ASP A 84 -7.11 4.74 -3.38
CA ASP A 84 -8.20 5.18 -4.25
C ASP A 84 -8.96 3.96 -4.79
N ASN A 85 -10.14 4.21 -5.36
CA ASN A 85 -11.02 3.21 -5.90
C ASN A 85 -11.57 3.64 -7.28
N PHE A 86 -11.42 2.74 -8.24
CA PHE A 86 -12.01 2.78 -9.58
C PHE A 86 -13.31 1.97 -9.61
N SER A 87 -14.14 2.21 -10.63
CA SER A 87 -15.37 1.43 -10.89
C SER A 87 -15.10 0.00 -11.34
N SER A 88 -13.93 -0.24 -11.97
CA SER A 88 -13.54 -1.49 -12.59
C SER A 88 -12.14 -1.91 -12.19
N ALA A 89 -11.78 -3.17 -12.48
CA ALA A 89 -10.45 -3.72 -12.24
C ALA A 89 -9.35 -2.83 -12.82
N ILE A 90 -8.22 -2.74 -12.13
CA ILE A 90 -7.05 -2.03 -12.65
C ILE A 90 -6.38 -2.88 -13.72
N ALA A 91 -6.19 -2.31 -14.90
CA ALA A 91 -5.48 -2.93 -16.01
C ALA A 91 -3.97 -2.70 -15.91
N GLY A 92 -3.56 -1.50 -15.49
CA GLY A 92 -2.16 -1.14 -15.42
C GLY A 92 -1.92 0.11 -14.58
N VAL A 93 -0.72 0.16 -14.00
CA VAL A 93 -0.21 1.34 -13.29
C VAL A 93 1.17 1.63 -13.86
N VAL A 94 1.39 2.86 -14.34
CA VAL A 94 2.63 3.30 -14.97
C VAL A 94 2.98 4.71 -14.52
N GLU A 95 4.19 5.16 -14.82
CA GLU A 95 4.61 6.54 -14.56
C GLU A 95 4.95 7.27 -15.87
N GLY A 96 4.70 8.58 -15.91
CA GLY A 96 5.09 9.41 -17.05
C GLY A 96 4.67 10.87 -16.90
N ASP A 97 5.39 11.78 -17.55
CA ASP A 97 4.97 13.18 -17.68
C ASP A 97 3.95 13.31 -18.82
N TYR A 98 2.69 13.04 -18.51
CA TYR A 98 1.60 13.11 -19.48
C TYR A 98 1.18 14.55 -19.82
N ARG A 99 1.43 15.50 -18.90
CA ARG A 99 1.04 16.91 -19.07
C ARG A 99 2.12 17.74 -19.74
N MET A 100 3.31 17.16 -19.95
CA MET A 100 4.49 17.82 -20.49
C MET A 100 4.91 19.05 -19.67
N ASP A 101 4.73 18.98 -18.34
CA ASP A 101 5.05 20.06 -17.40
C ASP A 101 6.36 19.83 -16.64
N GLY A 102 7.08 18.75 -16.99
CA GLY A 102 8.33 18.35 -16.34
C GLY A 102 8.14 17.51 -15.09
N HIS A 103 6.90 17.21 -14.68
CA HIS A 103 6.61 16.39 -13.50
C HIS A 103 6.06 15.01 -13.89
N ILE A 104 6.77 13.97 -13.47
CA ILE A 104 6.33 12.58 -13.62
C ILE A 104 5.07 12.36 -12.77
N GLN A 105 4.06 11.77 -13.38
CA GLN A 105 2.79 11.44 -12.75
C GLN A 105 2.63 9.93 -12.66
N LEU A 106 1.94 9.47 -11.63
CA LEU A 106 1.43 8.11 -11.54
C LEU A 106 0.15 8.04 -12.36
N ILE A 107 0.09 7.14 -13.34
CA ILE A 107 -1.04 6.96 -14.24
C ILE A 107 -1.64 5.57 -13.98
N CYS A 108 -2.89 5.55 -13.55
CA CYS A 108 -3.66 4.34 -13.30
C CYS A 108 -4.72 4.19 -14.39
N CYS A 109 -4.74 3.03 -15.04
CA CYS A 109 -5.69 2.69 -16.10
C CYS A 109 -6.54 1.50 -15.65
N SER A 110 -7.86 1.64 -15.71
CA SER A 110 -8.79 0.54 -15.48
C SER A 110 -9.09 -0.24 -16.77
N VAL A 111 -9.68 -1.43 -16.63
CA VAL A 111 -10.08 -2.29 -17.75
C VAL A 111 -11.24 -1.70 -18.56
N ASP A 112 -12.09 -0.86 -17.96
CA ASP A 112 -13.19 -0.17 -18.65
C ASP A 112 -12.74 1.14 -19.35
N GLY A 113 -11.47 1.51 -19.26
CA GLY A 113 -10.88 2.64 -19.98
C GLY A 113 -10.90 3.96 -19.20
N GLU A 114 -11.26 3.96 -17.92
CA GLU A 114 -11.02 5.10 -17.04
C GLU A 114 -9.51 5.25 -16.77
N ILE A 115 -8.99 6.45 -16.96
CA ILE A 115 -7.58 6.79 -16.73
C ILE A 115 -7.53 7.95 -15.75
N ARG A 116 -6.77 7.78 -14.66
CA ARG A 116 -6.51 8.86 -13.69
C ARG A 116 -5.00 9.05 -13.50
N GLY A 117 -4.59 10.32 -13.46
CA GLY A 117 -3.22 10.72 -13.17
C GLY A 117 -3.10 11.37 -11.80
N TYR A 118 -2.07 11.02 -11.04
CA TYR A 118 -1.76 11.57 -9.72
C TYR A 118 -0.35 12.17 -9.73
N LEU A 119 -0.23 13.37 -9.19
CA LEU A 119 1.08 13.95 -8.89
C LEU A 119 1.57 13.46 -7.53
N PRO A 120 2.89 13.36 -7.32
CA PRO A 120 3.44 13.24 -5.98
C PRO A 120 2.90 14.36 -5.08
N GLY A 121 2.46 14.01 -3.87
CA GLY A 121 2.00 14.97 -2.89
C GLY A 121 3.13 15.93 -2.50
N THR A 122 2.86 17.23 -2.50
CA THR A 122 3.76 18.22 -1.89
C THR A 122 3.69 18.11 -0.37
N ALA A 123 4.72 18.58 0.35
CA ALA A 123 4.75 18.57 1.81
C ALA A 123 3.54 19.28 2.45
N GLU A 124 2.93 20.23 1.74
CA GLU A 124 1.71 20.96 2.15
C GLU A 124 0.45 20.10 2.01
N MET A 125 0.43 19.19 1.04
CA MET A 125 -0.64 18.23 0.81
C MET A 125 -0.65 17.10 1.86
N ARG A 126 0.46 16.86 2.58
CA ARG A 126 0.49 15.93 3.74
C ARG A 126 -0.56 16.27 4.81
N GLY A 127 -0.88 17.56 4.98
CA GLY A 127 -1.91 18.01 5.91
C GLY A 127 -3.35 17.79 5.43
N ASN A 128 -3.56 17.60 4.12
CA ASN A 128 -4.89 17.46 3.51
C ASN A 128 -5.18 16.04 2.98
N LEU A 129 -4.14 15.22 2.72
CA LEU A 129 -4.27 13.81 2.33
C LEU A 129 -4.49 12.87 3.54
N MET A 130 -4.26 13.34 4.77
CA MET A 130 -4.85 12.73 5.96
C MET A 130 -6.34 13.08 5.96
N ASP A 131 -7.07 12.35 5.12
CA ASP A 131 -8.52 12.25 5.17
C ASP A 131 -8.91 12.11 6.65
N THR A 132 -9.73 13.02 7.17
CA THR A 132 -10.14 13.04 8.58
C THR A 132 -10.69 11.67 9.01
N SER A 133 -11.17 10.87 8.05
CA SER A 133 -11.56 9.47 8.21
C SER A 133 -10.40 8.54 8.65
N ALA A 134 -9.20 8.67 8.07
CA ALA A 134 -8.05 7.82 8.36
C ALA A 134 -7.46 8.12 9.75
N GLU A 135 -7.41 9.39 10.14
CA GLU A 135 -7.05 9.77 11.51
C GLU A 135 -8.11 9.28 12.51
N GLN A 136 -9.40 9.41 12.20
CA GLN A 136 -10.47 8.89 13.05
C GLN A 136 -10.44 7.36 13.19
N ASP A 137 -10.16 6.64 12.10
CA ASP A 137 -10.01 5.18 12.12
C ASP A 137 -8.80 4.77 12.97
N LEU A 138 -7.67 5.48 12.85
CA LEU A 138 -6.47 5.25 13.67
C LEU A 138 -6.75 5.53 15.15
N ILE A 139 -7.44 6.63 15.46
CA ILE A 139 -7.86 6.96 16.84
C ILE A 139 -8.78 5.87 17.38
N ARG A 140 -9.71 5.36 16.58
CA ARG A 140 -10.61 4.27 16.97
C ARG A 140 -9.84 2.98 17.25
N GLU A 141 -8.90 2.63 16.39
CA GLU A 141 -8.07 1.43 16.54
C GLU A 141 -7.17 1.51 17.79
N LEU A 142 -6.50 2.64 18.00
CA LEU A 142 -5.69 2.87 19.20
C LEU A 142 -6.55 2.85 20.48
N SER A 143 -7.75 3.42 20.43
CA SER A 143 -8.70 3.39 21.55
C SER A 143 -9.15 1.96 21.88
N GLN A 144 -9.43 1.15 20.84
CA GLN A 144 -9.78 -0.26 21.02
C GLN A 144 -8.60 -1.06 21.60
N LYS A 145 -7.39 -0.81 21.11
CA LYS A 145 -6.17 -1.47 21.62
C LYS A 145 -5.91 -1.11 23.07
N LYS A 146 -6.12 0.15 23.47
CA LYS A 146 -6.08 0.60 24.87
C LYS A 146 -7.10 -0.15 25.73
N GLN A 147 -8.35 -0.28 25.28
CA GLN A 147 -9.38 -1.00 26.04
C GLN A 147 -9.03 -2.49 26.21
N ASN A 148 -8.54 -3.14 25.16
CA ASN A 148 -8.13 -4.55 25.21
C ASN A 148 -6.98 -4.76 26.21
N LEU A 149 -5.96 -3.89 26.17
CA LEU A 149 -4.82 -3.96 27.11
C LEU A 149 -5.26 -3.72 28.56
N LEU A 150 -6.20 -2.81 28.80
CA LEU A 150 -6.76 -2.58 30.14
C LEU A 150 -7.54 -3.78 30.67
N LEU A 151 -8.28 -4.47 29.80
CA LEU A 151 -8.97 -5.72 30.15
C LEU A 151 -7.96 -6.82 30.48
N GLU A 152 -6.91 -6.96 29.67
CA GLU A 152 -5.85 -7.94 29.91
C GLU A 152 -5.16 -7.69 31.24
N LEU A 153 -4.84 -6.42 31.54
CA LEU A 153 -4.20 -6.02 32.78
C LEU A 153 -5.08 -6.30 34.00
N ARG A 154 -6.39 -6.03 33.94
CA ARG A 154 -7.33 -6.44 35.01
C ARG A 154 -7.34 -7.95 35.21
N ASN A 155 -7.37 -8.73 34.13
CA ASN A 155 -7.38 -10.18 34.23
C ASN A 155 -6.09 -10.69 34.91
N TYR A 156 -4.92 -10.11 34.58
CA TYR A 156 -3.67 -10.46 35.25
C TYR A 156 -3.67 -10.05 36.74
N GLU A 157 -4.21 -8.88 37.09
CA GLU A 157 -4.33 -8.44 38.49
C GLU A 157 -5.29 -9.29 39.33
N GLU A 158 -6.40 -9.76 38.75
CA GLU A 158 -7.33 -10.67 39.42
C GLU A 158 -6.72 -12.06 39.62
N ASN A 159 -6.04 -12.59 38.60
CA ASN A 159 -5.37 -13.89 38.68
C ASN A 159 -4.17 -13.87 39.65
N ALA A 160 -3.50 -12.73 39.83
CA ALA A 160 -2.39 -12.59 40.78
C ALA A 160 -2.86 -12.44 42.25
N LYS A 161 -4.16 -12.26 42.50
CA LYS A 161 -4.76 -12.18 43.84
C LYS A 161 -5.32 -13.52 44.35
N GLN A 162 -5.36 -14.56 43.50
CA GLN A 162 -5.64 -15.94 43.89
C GLN A 162 -4.35 -16.66 44.28
#